data_AF-A0A0F8W5G8-F1
#
_entry.id   AF-A0A0F8W5G8-F1
#
_cell.length_a   1.000
_cell.length_b   1.000
_cell.length_c   1.000
_cell.angle_alpha   90.00
_cell.angle_beta   90.00
_cell.angle_gamma   90.00
#
_symmetry.space_group_name_H-M   'P 1'
#
loop_
_entity.id
_entity.type
_entity.pdbx_description
1 polymer ?
#
loop_
_entity_poly.entity_id
_entity_poly.type
_entity_poly.pdbx_seq_one_letter_code
_entity_poly.pdbx_strand_id
1 'polypeptide(L)'
;SDATFNHIVHQCAEHGTALRFIGWGEPLLHPKITYWIMKAHSYGLLTHLNTNGSKLDRIMAVRLVVAGLTSMKFSFQGVDRKSYREMRNIDWFDQLIETIGVMVEARGDKAFPWIALSTTITDETEEAVHAFKVRVGHLVNELSVGHTIFDFMDLSAVRLNDADRARVTIIPDTESQSLAATLARDYSTKSER
;
A
#
# COMPACT_ATOMS: atom_id res chain seq x y z
N SER A 1 -25.06 3.50 1.20
CA SER A 1 -25.74 4.65 1.85
C SER A 1 -25.47 4.61 3.34
N ASP A 2 -25.85 5.64 4.11
CA ASP A 2 -25.71 5.62 5.57
C ASP A 2 -26.52 4.47 6.19
N ALA A 3 -27.70 4.16 5.67
CA ALA A 3 -28.51 3.03 6.13
C ALA A 3 -27.77 1.70 6.00
N THR A 4 -27.16 1.44 4.83
CA THR A 4 -26.34 0.23 4.61
C THR A 4 -25.14 0.18 5.54
N PHE A 5 -24.41 1.29 5.70
CA PHE A 5 -23.24 1.33 6.57
C PHE A 5 -23.62 1.06 8.03
N ASN A 6 -24.73 1.64 8.50
CA ASN A 6 -25.21 1.43 9.86
C ASN A 6 -25.58 -0.04 10.12
N HIS A 7 -26.23 -0.67 9.15
CA HIS A 7 -26.56 -2.08 9.25
C HIS A 7 -25.31 -2.97 9.37
N ILE A 8 -24.28 -2.68 8.57
CA ILE A 8 -22.97 -3.36 8.65
C ILE A 8 -22.33 -3.15 10.02
N VAL A 9 -22.31 -1.90 10.53
CA VAL A 9 -21.73 -1.60 11.86
C VAL A 9 -22.44 -2.38 12.96
N HIS A 10 -23.77 -2.46 12.93
CA HIS A 10 -24.53 -3.22 13.93
C HIS A 10 -24.19 -4.70 13.90
N GLN A 11 -24.19 -5.33 12.71
CA GLN A 11 -23.84 -6.74 12.59
C GLN A 11 -22.39 -7.00 13.02
N CYS A 12 -21.45 -6.14 12.63
CA CYS A 12 -20.06 -6.27 13.07
C CYS A 12 -19.92 -6.11 14.59
N ALA A 13 -20.68 -5.21 15.21
CA ALA A 13 -20.66 -5.00 16.66
C ALA A 13 -21.18 -6.21 17.44
N GLU A 14 -22.26 -6.85 16.96
CA GLU A 14 -22.80 -8.08 17.55
C GLU A 14 -21.78 -9.23 17.55
N HIS A 15 -20.86 -9.23 16.59
CA HIS A 15 -19.85 -10.29 16.41
C HIS A 15 -18.42 -9.86 16.77
N GLY A 16 -18.20 -8.65 17.30
CA GLY A 16 -16.87 -8.13 17.60
C GLY A 16 -15.93 -8.06 16.38
N THR A 17 -16.48 -7.88 15.19
CA THR A 17 -15.73 -7.91 13.92
C THR A 17 -15.20 -6.52 13.57
N ALA A 18 -13.88 -6.40 13.36
CA ALA A 18 -13.25 -5.14 12.96
C ALA A 18 -13.66 -4.70 11.55
N LEU A 19 -13.62 -3.39 11.30
CA LEU A 19 -13.94 -2.81 9.99
C LEU A 19 -12.69 -2.33 9.28
N ARG A 20 -12.59 -2.68 7.99
CA ARG A 20 -11.50 -2.23 7.12
C ARG A 20 -12.02 -1.38 5.97
N PHE A 21 -11.55 -0.15 5.89
CA PHE A 21 -11.78 0.77 4.78
C PHE A 21 -10.67 0.57 3.73
N ILE A 22 -11.01 -0.17 2.67
CA ILE A 22 -10.12 -0.57 1.58
C ILE A 22 -10.90 -0.71 0.27
N GLY A 23 -10.21 -0.69 -0.86
CA GLY A 23 -10.76 -1.01 -2.17
C GLY A 23 -9.81 -0.54 -3.28
N TRP A 24 -10.32 -0.51 -4.50
CA TRP A 24 -9.60 0.03 -5.67
C TRP A 24 -9.49 1.56 -5.67
N GLY A 25 -10.35 2.26 -4.92
CA GLY A 25 -10.32 3.71 -4.77
C GLY A 25 -9.57 4.19 -3.53
N GLU A 26 -9.47 5.52 -3.37
CA GLU A 26 -8.91 6.16 -2.17
C GLU A 26 -10.01 6.42 -1.13
N PRO A 27 -10.02 5.73 0.02
CA PRO A 27 -11.09 5.89 1.02
C PRO A 27 -11.21 7.32 1.57
N LEU A 28 -10.12 8.09 1.63
CA LEU A 28 -10.14 9.47 2.11
C LEU A 28 -10.89 10.45 1.18
N LEU A 29 -11.22 10.04 -0.05
CA LEU A 29 -12.12 10.81 -0.93
C LEU A 29 -13.58 10.74 -0.48
N HIS A 30 -13.96 9.76 0.34
CA HIS A 30 -15.36 9.61 0.74
C HIS A 30 -15.74 10.72 1.74
N PRO A 31 -16.77 11.55 1.46
CA PRO A 31 -17.05 12.76 2.24
C PRO A 31 -17.46 12.47 3.70
N LYS A 32 -17.85 11.23 4.01
CA LYS A 32 -18.24 10.78 5.35
C LYS A 32 -17.25 9.82 6.00
N ILE A 33 -16.04 9.66 5.47
CA ILE A 33 -15.08 8.67 5.97
C ILE A 33 -14.81 8.82 7.47
N THR A 34 -14.57 10.05 7.94
CA THR A 34 -14.31 10.34 9.36
C THR A 34 -15.55 10.09 10.22
N TYR A 35 -16.74 10.44 9.74
CA TYR A 35 -18.00 10.15 10.42
C TYR A 35 -18.24 8.64 10.55
N TRP A 36 -17.95 7.87 9.51
CA TRP A 36 -18.11 6.42 9.51
C TRP A 36 -17.11 5.72 10.44
N ILE A 37 -15.86 6.18 10.48
CA ILE A 37 -14.86 5.73 11.45
C ILE A 37 -15.33 6.03 12.88
N MET A 38 -15.75 7.27 13.15
CA MET A 38 -16.26 7.69 14.46
C MET A 38 -17.46 6.85 14.90
N LYS A 39 -18.37 6.56 13.97
CA LYS A 39 -19.52 5.71 14.25
C LYS A 39 -19.09 4.30 14.61
N ALA A 40 -18.25 3.66 13.82
CA ALA A 40 -17.72 2.33 14.13
C ALA A 40 -17.04 2.30 15.51
N HIS A 41 -16.19 3.29 15.78
CA HIS A 41 -15.51 3.44 17.07
C HIS A 41 -16.49 3.57 18.24
N SER A 42 -17.61 4.31 18.09
CA SER A 42 -18.62 4.42 19.15
C SER A 42 -19.35 3.11 19.48
N TYR A 43 -19.31 2.11 18.58
CA TYR A 43 -19.80 0.75 18.83
C TYR A 43 -18.69 -0.18 19.37
N GLY A 44 -17.52 0.36 19.74
CA GLY A 44 -16.38 -0.41 20.23
C GLY A 44 -15.62 -1.19 19.16
N LEU A 45 -15.89 -0.92 17.87
CA LEU A 45 -15.23 -1.62 16.78
C LEU A 45 -13.85 -1.04 16.49
N LEU A 46 -12.88 -1.93 16.25
CA LEU A 46 -11.59 -1.54 15.70
C LEU A 46 -11.73 -1.18 14.22
N THR A 47 -11.02 -0.14 13.79
CA THR A 47 -11.04 0.35 12.41
C THR A 47 -9.64 0.36 11.79
N HIS A 48 -9.55 -0.09 10.54
CA HIS A 48 -8.34 -0.05 9.74
C HIS A 48 -8.56 0.68 8.42
N LEU A 49 -7.65 1.55 8.04
CA LEU A 49 -7.73 2.35 6.80
C LEU A 49 -6.50 2.11 5.92
N ASN A 50 -6.69 1.72 4.67
CA ASN A 50 -5.62 1.80 3.67
C ASN A 50 -5.73 3.12 2.92
N THR A 51 -4.62 3.82 2.68
CA THR A 51 -4.61 5.07 1.91
C THR A 51 -3.35 5.20 1.06
N ASN A 52 -3.47 5.84 -0.09
CA ASN A 52 -2.34 6.30 -0.91
C ASN A 52 -1.75 7.63 -0.42
N GLY A 53 -2.35 8.26 0.59
CA GLY A 53 -1.92 9.51 1.21
C GLY A 53 -2.35 10.79 0.49
N SER A 54 -2.81 10.73 -0.77
CA SER A 54 -3.04 11.92 -1.62
C SER A 54 -4.10 12.90 -1.11
N LYS A 55 -4.94 12.48 -0.16
CA LYS A 55 -5.99 13.31 0.48
C LYS A 55 -5.80 13.46 1.99
N LEU A 56 -4.62 13.11 2.49
CA LEU A 56 -4.28 13.27 3.88
C LEU A 56 -3.53 14.59 4.08
N ASP A 57 -4.23 15.61 4.56
CA ASP A 57 -3.64 16.84 5.06
C ASP A 57 -3.69 16.87 6.60
N ARG A 58 -3.18 17.95 7.20
CA ARG A 58 -3.18 18.13 8.67
C ARG A 58 -4.60 18.08 9.25
N ILE A 59 -5.59 18.65 8.56
CA ILE A 59 -6.97 18.69 9.04
C ILE A 59 -7.58 17.29 9.01
N MET A 60 -7.40 16.55 7.92
CA MET A 60 -7.85 15.18 7.77
C MET A 60 -7.16 14.27 8.80
N ALA A 61 -5.84 14.39 8.98
CA ALA A 61 -5.09 13.62 9.96
C ALA A 61 -5.65 13.81 11.38
N VAL A 62 -5.86 15.05 11.82
CA VAL A 62 -6.49 15.35 13.11
C VAL A 62 -7.90 14.76 13.20
N ARG A 63 -8.71 14.88 12.14
CA ARG A 63 -10.06 14.31 12.11
C ARG A 63 -10.06 12.79 12.23
N LEU A 64 -9.10 12.08 11.62
CA LEU A 64 -8.99 10.62 11.73
C LEU A 64 -8.62 10.20 13.16
N VAL A 65 -7.69 10.92 13.80
CA VAL A 65 -7.32 10.69 15.20
C VAL A 65 -8.52 10.93 16.12
N VAL A 66 -9.22 12.06 15.97
CA VAL A 66 -10.40 12.40 16.79
C VAL A 66 -11.55 11.43 16.54
N ALA A 67 -11.71 10.92 15.32
CA ALA A 67 -12.70 9.91 14.99
C ALA A 67 -12.42 8.54 15.64
N GLY A 68 -11.27 8.35 16.30
CA GLY A 68 -10.94 7.07 16.94
C GLY A 68 -10.48 6.01 15.94
N LEU A 69 -9.81 6.41 14.86
CA LEU A 69 -9.18 5.46 13.94
C LEU A 69 -8.16 4.60 14.71
N THR A 70 -8.31 3.28 14.65
CA THR A 70 -7.42 2.35 15.39
C THR A 70 -6.10 2.14 14.68
N SER A 71 -6.13 1.97 13.36
CA SER A 71 -4.92 1.71 12.58
C SER A 71 -5.05 2.17 11.14
N MET A 72 -3.92 2.41 10.49
CA MET A 72 -3.88 2.73 9.08
C MET A 72 -2.62 2.21 8.41
N LYS A 73 -2.70 2.03 7.09
CA LYS A 73 -1.60 1.61 6.25
C LYS A 73 -1.46 2.52 5.04
N PHE A 74 -0.30 3.14 4.91
CA PHE A 74 0.08 3.86 3.70
C PHE A 74 0.57 2.87 2.65
N SER A 75 0.04 2.98 1.44
CA SER A 75 0.58 2.31 0.26
C SER A 75 1.63 3.22 -0.36
N PHE A 76 2.87 2.75 -0.48
CA PHE A 76 3.99 3.53 -1.00
C PHE A 76 4.37 3.17 -2.44
N GLN A 77 4.64 1.89 -2.74
CA GLN A 77 5.02 1.36 -4.06
C GLN A 77 6.30 2.03 -4.61
N GLY A 78 7.46 1.53 -4.18
CA GLY A 78 8.79 2.05 -4.49
C GLY A 78 9.64 2.27 -3.24
N VAL A 79 10.94 2.12 -3.38
CA VAL A 79 11.92 2.37 -2.30
C VAL A 79 12.83 3.56 -2.60
N ASP A 80 12.83 4.03 -3.84
CA ASP A 80 13.44 5.30 -4.23
C ASP A 80 12.50 6.10 -5.16
N ARG A 81 12.88 7.35 -5.43
CA ARG A 81 12.07 8.27 -6.24
C ARG A 81 11.87 7.76 -7.67
N LYS A 82 12.83 7.02 -8.22
CA LYS A 82 12.76 6.47 -9.57
C LYS A 82 11.71 5.35 -9.60
N SER A 83 11.86 4.34 -8.74
CA SER A 83 10.96 3.18 -8.75
C SER A 83 9.53 3.55 -8.34
N TYR A 84 9.38 4.52 -7.44
CA TYR A 84 8.07 5.10 -7.14
C TYR A 84 7.43 5.77 -8.35
N ARG A 85 8.19 6.61 -9.06
CA ARG A 85 7.67 7.27 -10.27
C ARG A 85 7.28 6.26 -11.34
N GLU A 86 8.05 5.18 -11.49
CA GLU A 86 7.75 4.09 -12.41
C GLU A 86 6.43 3.39 -12.04
N MET A 87 6.25 3.01 -10.76
CA MET A 87 5.04 2.33 -10.31
C MET A 87 3.80 3.22 -10.24
N ARG A 88 3.96 4.48 -9.85
CA ARG A 88 2.84 5.41 -9.58
C ARG A 88 2.53 6.33 -10.75
N ASN A 89 3.43 6.43 -11.73
CA ASN A 89 3.36 7.39 -12.84
C ASN A 89 3.22 8.85 -12.38
N ILE A 90 3.70 9.17 -11.17
CA ILE A 90 3.73 10.50 -10.57
C ILE A 90 4.99 10.68 -9.73
N ASP A 91 5.46 11.92 -9.58
CA ASP A 91 6.63 12.25 -8.77
C ASP A 91 6.21 12.84 -7.41
N TRP A 92 5.87 11.94 -6.48
CA TRP A 92 5.30 12.30 -5.17
C TRP A 92 5.92 11.51 -4.01
N PHE A 93 7.15 11.02 -4.21
CA PHE A 93 7.88 10.18 -3.26
C PHE A 93 8.12 10.90 -1.93
N ASP A 94 8.79 12.06 -1.99
CA ASP A 94 9.20 12.81 -0.79
C ASP A 94 7.96 13.37 -0.07
N GLN A 95 6.98 13.84 -0.83
CA GLN A 95 5.74 14.39 -0.29
C GLN A 95 4.87 13.34 0.40
N LEU A 96 4.88 12.07 -0.07
CA LEU A 96 4.20 11.01 0.65
C LEU A 96 4.88 10.72 2.00
N ILE A 97 6.20 10.80 2.08
CA ILE A 97 6.93 10.69 3.37
C ILE A 97 6.55 11.84 4.29
N GLU A 98 6.51 13.07 3.78
CA GLU A 98 6.05 14.25 4.55
C GLU A 98 4.61 14.08 5.04
N THR A 99 3.74 13.55 4.18
CA THR A 99 2.33 13.27 4.50
C THR A 99 2.20 12.24 5.63
N ILE A 100 3.05 11.20 5.64
CA ILE A 100 3.13 10.25 6.75
C ILE A 100 3.57 10.97 8.03
N GLY A 101 4.56 11.85 7.94
CA GLY A 101 4.99 12.71 9.05
C GLY A 101 3.85 13.55 9.64
N VAL A 102 3.00 14.17 8.79
CA VAL A 102 1.82 14.92 9.24
C VAL A 102 0.86 14.04 10.05
N MET A 103 0.67 12.78 9.64
CA MET A 103 -0.16 11.84 10.39
C MET A 103 0.45 11.49 11.76
N VAL A 104 1.76 11.26 11.79
CA VAL A 104 2.51 10.97 13.02
C VAL A 104 2.42 12.14 14.00
N GLU A 105 2.61 13.36 13.51
CA GLU A 105 2.44 14.59 14.31
C GLU A 105 1.01 14.73 14.85
N ALA A 106 0.00 14.51 14.01
CA ALA A 106 -1.40 14.63 14.42
C ALA A 106 -1.78 13.60 15.50
N ARG A 107 -1.22 12.39 15.43
CA ARG A 107 -1.35 11.39 16.50
C ARG A 107 -0.73 11.90 17.80
N GLY A 108 0.50 12.40 17.72
CA GLY A 108 1.33 12.74 18.88
C GLY A 108 1.60 11.50 19.74
N ASP A 109 1.53 11.67 21.06
CA ASP A 109 1.81 10.60 22.05
C ASP A 109 0.64 9.62 22.25
N LYS A 110 -0.44 9.75 21.48
CA LYS A 110 -1.59 8.82 21.57
C LYS A 110 -1.18 7.45 21.04
N ALA A 111 -1.73 6.40 21.65
CA ALA A 111 -1.51 5.02 21.22
C ALA A 111 -2.07 4.73 19.80
N PHE A 112 -3.09 5.47 19.37
CA PHE A 112 -3.78 5.25 18.09
C PHE A 112 -3.87 6.52 17.23
N PRO A 113 -3.82 6.38 15.89
CA PRO A 113 -3.75 5.10 15.18
C PRO A 113 -2.36 4.46 15.17
N TRP A 114 -2.33 3.13 15.07
CA TRP A 114 -1.14 2.39 14.65
C TRP A 114 -0.86 2.70 13.18
N ILE A 115 0.33 3.20 12.86
CA ILE A 115 0.68 3.66 11.52
C ILE A 115 1.62 2.63 10.89
N ALA A 116 1.15 1.98 9.83
CA ALA A 116 1.93 1.07 9.02
C ALA A 116 2.26 1.70 7.65
N LEU A 117 3.40 1.31 7.09
CA LEU A 117 3.81 1.63 5.74
C LEU A 117 4.06 0.32 4.99
N SER A 118 3.50 0.19 3.80
CA SER A 118 3.73 -0.95 2.93
C SER A 118 4.18 -0.48 1.56
N THR A 119 5.31 -1.03 1.12
CA THR A 119 5.83 -0.83 -0.21
C THR A 119 5.98 -2.16 -0.92
N THR A 120 5.96 -2.09 -2.25
CA THR A 120 6.23 -3.21 -3.13
C THR A 120 7.48 -2.85 -3.91
N ILE A 121 8.36 -3.83 -4.10
CA ILE A 121 9.56 -3.76 -4.93
C ILE A 121 9.47 -4.80 -6.06
N THR A 122 10.15 -4.51 -7.15
CA THR A 122 10.43 -5.43 -8.25
C THR A 122 11.90 -5.82 -8.20
N ASP A 123 12.75 -4.97 -8.78
CA ASP A 123 14.15 -5.25 -9.09
C ASP A 123 15.09 -4.26 -8.36
N GLU A 124 14.57 -3.52 -7.39
CA GLU A 124 15.38 -2.60 -6.59
C GLU A 124 16.42 -3.34 -5.74
N THR A 125 17.62 -2.76 -5.62
CA THR A 125 18.74 -3.39 -4.92
C THR A 125 18.53 -3.46 -3.41
N GLU A 126 19.22 -4.39 -2.74
CA GLU A 126 19.17 -4.51 -1.27
C GLU A 126 19.60 -3.21 -0.57
N GLU A 127 20.57 -2.48 -1.14
CA GLU A 127 21.02 -1.19 -0.63
C GLU A 127 19.93 -0.12 -0.72
N ALA A 128 19.18 -0.07 -1.83
CA ALA A 128 18.05 0.86 -1.99
C ALA A 128 16.94 0.55 -0.97
N VAL A 129 16.62 -0.73 -0.80
CA VAL A 129 15.65 -1.19 0.22
C VAL A 129 16.12 -0.83 1.62
N HIS A 130 17.41 -1.03 1.93
CA HIS A 130 17.98 -0.70 3.23
C HIS A 130 17.93 0.81 3.50
N ALA A 131 18.33 1.63 2.52
CA ALA A 131 18.27 3.09 2.62
C ALA A 131 16.83 3.57 2.86
N PHE A 132 15.85 3.00 2.17
CA PHE A 132 14.44 3.29 2.42
C PHE A 132 14.01 2.93 3.84
N LYS A 133 14.33 1.72 4.30
CA LYS A 133 14.02 1.26 5.67
C LYS A 133 14.58 2.20 6.73
N VAL A 134 15.83 2.64 6.60
CA VAL A 134 16.44 3.61 7.52
C VAL A 134 15.70 4.95 7.46
N ARG A 135 15.36 5.42 6.25
CA ARG A 135 14.72 6.71 6.02
C ARG A 135 13.32 6.82 6.62
N VAL A 136 12.50 5.77 6.55
CA VAL A 136 11.08 5.85 6.96
C VAL A 136 10.73 5.00 8.18
N GLY A 137 11.57 4.02 8.55
CA GLY A 137 11.27 3.06 9.60
C GLY A 137 11.07 3.68 10.98
N HIS A 138 11.73 4.80 11.25
CA HIS A 138 11.57 5.54 12.52
C HIS A 138 10.27 6.35 12.59
N LEU A 139 9.60 6.60 11.46
CA LEU A 139 8.36 7.37 11.40
C LEU A 139 7.14 6.51 11.74
N VAL A 140 7.20 5.21 11.44
CA VAL A 140 6.04 4.32 11.45
C VAL A 140 6.20 3.20 12.48
N ASN A 141 5.08 2.63 12.90
CA ASN A 141 5.10 1.50 13.82
C ASN A 141 5.49 0.19 13.13
N GLU A 142 5.20 0.07 11.84
CA GLU A 142 5.48 -1.11 11.04
C GLU A 142 5.83 -0.72 9.60
N LEU A 143 6.87 -1.34 9.06
CA LEU A 143 7.26 -1.24 7.66
C LEU A 143 7.27 -2.62 7.02
N SER A 144 6.49 -2.80 5.96
CA SER A 144 6.42 -4.03 5.17
C SER A 144 6.93 -3.77 3.75
N VAL A 145 7.84 -4.63 3.28
CA VAL A 145 8.35 -4.62 1.91
C VAL A 145 7.93 -5.94 1.27
N GLY A 146 7.04 -5.87 0.28
CA GLY A 146 6.60 -7.02 -0.51
C GLY A 146 7.32 -7.06 -1.87
N HIS A 147 7.42 -8.25 -2.46
CA HIS A 147 7.95 -8.42 -3.82
C HIS A 147 6.80 -8.64 -4.79
N THR A 148 6.84 -7.98 -5.94
CA THR A 148 5.95 -8.28 -7.06
C THR A 148 6.77 -8.77 -8.24
N ILE A 149 6.53 -10.02 -8.62
CA ILE A 149 7.16 -10.69 -9.75
C ILE A 149 6.23 -10.55 -10.95
N PHE A 150 6.70 -9.89 -12.01
CA PHE A 150 5.94 -9.68 -13.24
C PHE A 150 6.12 -10.81 -14.27
N ASP A 151 7.03 -11.76 -14.03
CA ASP A 151 7.42 -12.84 -14.94
C ASP A 151 6.26 -13.74 -15.42
N PHE A 152 5.14 -13.76 -14.70
CA PHE A 152 3.95 -14.55 -15.07
C PHE A 152 2.87 -13.73 -15.78
N MET A 153 3.10 -12.44 -16.05
CA MET A 153 2.11 -11.57 -16.68
C MET A 153 2.19 -11.70 -18.20
N ASP A 154 1.16 -12.26 -18.81
CA ASP A 154 1.02 -12.25 -20.26
C ASP A 154 0.74 -10.81 -20.74
N LEU A 155 1.80 -10.11 -21.11
CA LEU A 155 1.77 -8.75 -21.62
C LEU A 155 0.97 -8.63 -22.93
N SER A 156 0.72 -9.73 -23.65
CA SER A 156 -0.12 -9.76 -24.85
C SER A 156 -1.62 -9.66 -24.53
N ALA A 157 -2.02 -10.03 -23.32
CA ALA A 157 -3.40 -9.91 -22.83
C ALA A 157 -3.74 -8.51 -22.29
N VAL A 158 -2.73 -7.66 -22.08
CA VAL A 158 -2.90 -6.29 -21.55
C VAL A 158 -3.06 -5.30 -22.71
N ARG A 159 -4.20 -4.59 -22.75
CA ARG A 159 -4.39 -3.49 -23.71
C ARG A 159 -3.55 -2.28 -23.31
N LEU A 160 -2.31 -2.24 -23.80
CA LEU A 160 -1.40 -1.11 -23.63
C LEU A 160 -1.57 -0.10 -24.76
N ASN A 161 -1.53 1.20 -24.45
CA ASN A 161 -1.33 2.23 -25.47
C ASN A 161 0.15 2.24 -25.90
N ASP A 162 0.48 2.97 -26.97
CA ASP A 162 1.84 2.95 -27.54
C ASP A 162 2.91 3.48 -26.56
N ALA A 163 2.54 4.42 -25.69
CA ALA A 163 3.43 4.95 -24.66
C ALA A 163 3.71 3.94 -23.54
N ASP A 164 2.70 3.15 -23.15
CA ASP A 164 2.81 2.11 -22.13
C ASP A 164 3.52 0.87 -22.67
N ARG A 165 3.33 0.51 -23.96
CA ARG A 165 4.11 -0.56 -24.62
C ARG A 165 5.60 -0.24 -24.60
N ALA A 166 5.97 0.98 -24.97
CA ALA A 166 7.37 1.41 -25.00
C ALA A 166 8.04 1.34 -23.62
N ARG A 167 7.30 1.49 -22.52
CA ARG A 167 7.81 1.36 -21.15
C ARG A 167 8.03 -0.09 -20.73
N VAL A 168 7.13 -0.99 -21.15
CA VAL A 168 7.22 -2.42 -20.87
C VAL A 168 8.38 -3.07 -21.62
N THR A 169 8.67 -2.64 -22.85
CA THR A 169 9.79 -3.16 -23.66
C THR A 169 11.18 -2.81 -23.11
N ILE A 170 11.28 -1.88 -22.16
CA ILE A 170 12.55 -1.44 -21.57
C ILE A 170 12.98 -2.30 -20.36
N ILE A 171 12.10 -3.17 -19.85
CA ILE A 171 12.48 -4.14 -18.81
C ILE A 171 13.41 -5.18 -19.47
N PRO A 172 14.70 -5.24 -19.10
CA PRO A 172 15.63 -6.16 -19.75
C PRO A 172 15.24 -7.59 -19.40
N ASP A 173 14.85 -8.35 -20.42
CA ASP A 173 14.49 -9.77 -20.40
C ASP A 173 15.72 -10.68 -20.13
N THR A 174 16.74 -10.18 -19.43
CA THR A 174 18.07 -10.80 -19.38
C THR A 174 18.27 -11.78 -18.24
N GLU A 175 17.48 -11.74 -17.16
CA GLU A 175 17.58 -12.74 -16.09
C GLU A 175 16.56 -13.88 -16.22
N SER A 176 15.32 -13.58 -16.63
CA SER A 176 14.26 -14.59 -16.79
C SER A 176 14.59 -15.65 -17.85
N GLN A 177 15.29 -15.30 -18.93
CA GLN A 177 15.74 -16.26 -19.94
C GLN A 177 16.87 -17.18 -19.44
N SER A 178 17.76 -16.68 -18.58
CA SER A 178 18.86 -17.48 -18.02
C SER A 178 18.38 -18.47 -16.94
N LEU A 179 17.41 -18.05 -16.12
CA LEU A 179 16.80 -18.87 -15.09
C LEU A 179 15.90 -19.94 -15.71
N ALA A 180 15.11 -19.60 -16.73
CA ALA A 180 14.32 -20.55 -17.50
C ALA A 180 15.20 -21.60 -18.21
N ALA A 181 16.34 -21.21 -18.77
CA ALA A 181 17.28 -22.15 -19.40
C ALA A 181 17.97 -23.08 -18.38
N THR A 182 18.25 -22.59 -17.17
CA THR A 182 18.83 -23.39 -16.09
C THR A 182 17.81 -24.39 -15.54
N LEU A 183 16.58 -23.95 -15.28
CA LEU A 183 15.48 -24.81 -14.80
C LEU A 183 15.08 -25.88 -15.83
N ALA A 184 15.13 -25.56 -17.13
CA ALA A 184 14.85 -26.53 -18.20
C ALA A 184 15.93 -27.64 -18.30
N ARG A 185 17.21 -27.31 -18.06
CA ARG A 185 18.29 -28.31 -18.00
C ARG A 185 18.16 -29.23 -16.78
N ASP A 186 17.79 -28.69 -15.63
CA ASP A 186 17.61 -29.47 -14.41
C ASP A 186 16.39 -30.40 -14.46
N TYR A 187 15.35 -30.02 -15.22
CA TYR A 187 14.20 -30.89 -15.46
C TYR A 187 14.50 -32.03 -16.43
N SER A 188 15.30 -31.79 -17.48
CA SER A 188 15.68 -32.83 -18.45
C SER A 188 16.54 -33.93 -17.83
N THR A 189 17.40 -33.58 -16.86
CA THR A 189 18.32 -34.53 -16.21
C THR A 189 17.68 -35.36 -15.10
N LYS A 190 16.52 -34.94 -14.57
CA LYS A 190 15.74 -35.70 -13.59
C LYS A 190 14.72 -36.67 -14.19
N SER A 191 14.42 -36.58 -15.49
CA SER A 191 13.48 -37.49 -16.15
C SER A 191 14.11 -38.77 -16.73
N GLU A 192 15.44 -38.90 -16.65
CA GLU A 192 16.19 -40.07 -17.13
C GLU A 192 16.85 -40.91 -16.02
N ARG A 193 16.38 -40.80 -14.77
CA ARG A 193 16.81 -41.67 -13.65
C ARG A 193 15.64 -42.23 -12.86
#